data_AF-A0A7Y5DW65-F1
#
_entry.id   AF-A0A7Y5DW65-F1
#
_cell.length_a   1.000
_cell.length_b   1.000
_cell.length_c   1.000
_cell.angle_alpha   90.00
_cell.angle_beta   90.00
_cell.angle_gamma   90.00
#
_symmetry.space_group_name_H-M   'P 1'
#
loop_
_entity.id
_entity.type
_entity.pdbx_description
1 polymer ?
#
loop_
_entity_poly.entity_id
_entity_poly.type
_entity_poly.pdbx_seq_one_letter_code
_entity_poly.pdbx_strand_id
1 'polypeptide(L)'
;PTTDRALVLLACGATGYGLSLRLYLLAQRRIGAARTASVFALAPFVGAVLAWALGDRAGTGSLAAGAALFGLGTWLHLTERHRHAHVHEATRHAHPHRHDDGHHDHTHDVYPEGEHSHEHARVRLEHAHEHGEDLHHRHTHS
;
A
#
# COMPACT_ATOMS: atom_id res chain seq x y z
N PRO A 1 -33.35 17.85 -14.10
CA PRO A 1 -33.21 17.29 -12.73
C PRO A 1 -33.55 18.42 -11.74
N THR A 2 -34.26 18.15 -10.64
CA THR A 2 -34.44 19.16 -9.58
C THR A 2 -33.09 19.48 -8.96
N THR A 3 -32.84 20.74 -8.57
CA THR A 3 -31.60 21.21 -7.94
C THR A 3 -31.17 20.31 -6.78
N ASP A 4 -32.13 19.81 -6.00
CA ASP A 4 -31.87 18.92 -4.86
C ASP A 4 -31.23 17.60 -5.30
N ARG A 5 -31.69 16.99 -6.40
CA ARG A 5 -31.07 15.76 -6.93
C ARG A 5 -29.67 16.02 -7.45
N ALA A 6 -29.44 17.19 -8.04
CA ALA A 6 -28.10 17.58 -8.49
C ALA A 6 -27.14 17.75 -7.30
N LEU A 7 -27.59 18.36 -6.20
CA LEU A 7 -26.80 18.49 -4.97
C LEU A 7 -26.48 17.13 -4.34
N VAL A 8 -27.43 16.20 -4.31
CA VAL A 8 -27.20 14.84 -3.81
C VAL A 8 -26.17 14.10 -4.66
N LEU A 9 -26.29 14.15 -5.99
CA LEU A 9 -25.33 13.52 -6.89
C LEU A 9 -23.93 14.13 -6.75
N LEU A 10 -23.86 15.46 -6.60
CA LEU A 10 -22.60 16.18 -6.41
C LEU A 10 -21.95 15.80 -5.08
N ALA A 11 -22.72 15.71 -3.99
CA ALA A 11 -22.23 15.25 -2.70
C ALA A 11 -21.71 13.81 -2.77
N CYS A 12 -22.48 12.89 -3.39
CA CYS A 12 -22.06 11.50 -3.59
C CYS A 12 -20.77 11.39 -4.41
N GLY A 13 -20.64 12.16 -5.50
CA GLY A 13 -19.41 12.16 -6.31
C GLY A 13 -18.22 12.75 -5.57
N ALA A 14 -18.42 13.86 -4.87
CA ALA A 14 -17.38 14.53 -4.09
C ALA A 14 -16.85 13.65 -2.96
N THR A 15 -17.72 12.93 -2.24
CA THR A 15 -17.28 12.03 -1.15
C THR A 15 -16.79 10.68 -1.68
N GLY A 16 -17.57 10.04 -2.57
CA GLY A 16 -17.32 8.69 -3.05
C GLY A 16 -16.11 8.59 -3.97
N TYR A 17 -15.83 9.62 -4.77
CA TYR A 17 -14.67 9.64 -5.67
C TYR A 17 -13.59 10.63 -5.20
N GLY A 18 -13.96 11.89 -4.92
CA GLY A 18 -12.99 12.93 -4.60
C GLY A 18 -12.27 12.70 -3.26
N LEU A 19 -13.04 12.70 -2.17
CA LEU A 19 -12.51 12.54 -0.82
C LEU A 19 -11.91 11.15 -0.62
N SER A 20 -12.58 10.09 -1.10
CA SER A 20 -12.06 8.72 -0.99
C SER A 20 -10.69 8.56 -1.66
N LEU A 21 -10.51 9.07 -2.88
CA LEU A 21 -9.24 8.99 -3.60
C LEU A 21 -8.14 9.79 -2.89
N ARG A 22 -8.45 10.99 -2.41
CA ARG A 22 -7.51 11.78 -1.61
C ARG A 22 -7.04 11.00 -0.37
N LEU A 23 -7.97 10.37 0.35
CA LEU A 23 -7.63 9.57 1.54
C LEU A 23 -6.83 8.32 1.18
N TYR A 24 -7.18 7.64 0.08
CA TYR A 24 -6.43 6.49 -0.43
C TYR A 24 -4.99 6.86 -0.75
N LEU A 25 -4.76 7.95 -1.50
CA LEU A 25 -3.41 8.42 -1.83
C LEU A 25 -2.63 8.87 -0.60
N LEU A 26 -3.29 9.48 0.39
CA LEU A 26 -2.67 9.84 1.66
C LEU A 26 -2.25 8.59 2.44
N ALA A 27 -3.09 7.55 2.47
CA ALA A 27 -2.78 6.28 3.10
C ALA A 27 -1.59 5.60 2.41
N GLN A 28 -1.56 5.58 1.07
CA GLN A 28 -0.41 5.02 0.33
C GLN A 28 0.91 5.69 0.71
N ARG A 29 0.90 7.01 0.92
CA ARG A 29 2.10 7.77 1.35
C ARG A 29 2.51 7.48 2.80
N ARG A 30 1.56 7.13 3.68
CA ARG A 30 1.84 6.93 5.11
C ARG A 30 2.15 5.49 5.49
N ILE A 31 1.46 4.53 4.87
CA ILE A 31 1.53 3.11 5.26
C ILE A 31 1.95 2.18 4.11
N GLY A 32 2.23 2.72 2.92
CA GLY A 32 2.65 1.93 1.76
C GLY A 32 1.48 1.44 0.90
N ALA A 33 1.78 1.07 -0.34
CA ALA A 33 0.78 0.75 -1.34
C ALA A 33 0.05 -0.57 -1.06
N ALA A 34 0.74 -1.64 -0.66
CA ALA A 34 0.10 -2.94 -0.49
C ALA A 34 -0.72 -3.00 0.82
N ARG A 35 -0.24 -2.41 1.93
CA ARG A 35 -1.08 -2.22 3.13
C ARG A 35 -2.33 -1.38 2.87
N THR A 36 -2.21 -0.32 2.08
CA THR A 36 -3.39 0.49 1.73
C THR A 36 -4.36 -0.31 0.87
N ALA A 37 -3.86 -1.05 -0.12
CA ALA A 37 -4.69 -1.86 -1.00
C ALA A 37 -5.42 -2.98 -0.24
N SER A 38 -4.77 -3.64 0.72
CA SER A 38 -5.39 -4.71 1.51
C SER A 38 -6.54 -4.20 2.39
N VAL A 39 -6.38 -3.03 3.02
CA VAL A 39 -7.47 -2.37 3.76
C VAL A 39 -8.58 -1.93 2.81
N PHE A 40 -8.23 -1.34 1.66
CA PHE A 40 -9.20 -0.85 0.69
C PHE A 40 -10.01 -1.98 0.03
N ALA A 41 -9.42 -3.18 -0.11
CA ALA A 41 -10.08 -4.36 -0.63
C ALA A 41 -11.29 -4.83 0.23
N LEU A 42 -11.45 -4.30 1.45
CA LEU A 42 -12.63 -4.52 2.28
C LEU A 42 -13.86 -3.73 1.81
N ALA A 43 -13.69 -2.68 0.98
CA ALA A 43 -14.77 -1.78 0.58
C ALA A 43 -16.00 -2.47 -0.05
N PRO A 44 -15.86 -3.48 -0.94
CA PRO A 44 -17.02 -4.20 -1.49
C PRO A 44 -17.87 -4.88 -0.41
N PHE A 45 -17.25 -5.43 0.64
CA PHE A 45 -17.95 -6.10 1.73
C PHE A 45 -18.67 -5.11 2.63
N VAL A 46 -18.03 -3.99 2.95
CA VAL A 46 -18.68 -2.89 3.69
C VAL A 46 -19.89 -2.36 2.92
N GLY A 47 -19.74 -2.12 1.61
CA GLY A 47 -20.83 -1.68 0.75
C GLY A 47 -21.99 -2.67 0.73
N ALA A 48 -21.69 -3.97 0.73
CA ALA A 48 -22.72 -4.99 0.73
C ALA A 48 -23.43 -5.18 2.08
N VAL A 49 -22.70 -5.05 3.21
CA VAL A 49 -23.31 -4.99 4.55
C VAL A 49 -24.25 -3.79 4.66
N LEU A 50 -23.84 -2.63 4.13
CA LEU A 50 -24.70 -1.45 4.08
C LEU A 50 -25.93 -1.67 3.21
N ALA A 51 -25.78 -2.23 2.00
CA ALA A 51 -26.90 -2.55 1.12
C ALA A 51 -27.90 -3.49 1.81
N TRP A 52 -27.40 -4.55 2.46
CA TRP A 52 -28.22 -5.49 3.22
C TRP A 52 -28.94 -4.82 4.40
N ALA A 53 -28.26 -3.96 5.14
CA ALA A 53 -28.85 -3.18 6.24
C ALA A 53 -29.93 -2.20 5.76
N LEU A 54 -29.80 -1.68 4.52
CA LEU A 54 -30.81 -0.85 3.86
C LEU A 54 -31.98 -1.66 3.28
N GLY A 55 -31.98 -2.98 3.43
CA GLY A 55 -33.07 -3.87 3.02
C GLY A 55 -32.85 -4.58 1.70
N ASP A 56 -31.71 -4.41 1.03
CA ASP A 56 -31.38 -5.18 -0.16
C ASP A 56 -31.16 -6.64 0.20
N ARG A 57 -31.92 -7.53 -0.43
CA ARG A 57 -31.81 -8.98 -0.26
C ARG A 57 -31.26 -9.69 -1.49
N ALA A 58 -31.06 -8.96 -2.60
CA ALA A 58 -30.49 -9.51 -3.81
C ALA A 58 -29.02 -9.89 -3.60
N GLY A 59 -28.61 -11.00 -4.19
CA GLY A 59 -27.19 -11.39 -4.22
C GLY A 59 -26.57 -11.79 -2.88
N THR A 60 -27.35 -12.03 -1.81
CA THR A 60 -26.82 -12.43 -0.49
C THR A 60 -26.00 -13.72 -0.54
N GLY A 61 -26.42 -14.71 -1.34
CA GLY A 61 -25.67 -15.96 -1.53
C GLY A 61 -24.35 -15.77 -2.27
N SER A 62 -24.35 -15.05 -3.40
CA SER A 62 -23.13 -14.73 -4.16
C SER A 62 -22.18 -13.83 -3.39
N LEU A 63 -22.72 -12.92 -2.57
CA LEU A 63 -21.94 -12.07 -1.69
C LEU A 63 -21.24 -12.89 -0.59
N ALA A 64 -21.97 -13.81 0.06
CA ALA A 64 -21.39 -14.69 1.07
C ALA A 64 -20.28 -15.57 0.46
N ALA A 65 -20.50 -16.11 -0.73
CA ALA A 65 -19.47 -16.85 -1.47
C ALA A 65 -18.25 -15.98 -1.81
N GLY A 66 -18.47 -14.75 -2.29
CA GLY A 66 -17.40 -13.78 -2.54
C GLY A 66 -16.60 -13.43 -1.30
N ALA A 67 -17.28 -13.23 -0.15
CA ALA A 67 -16.64 -12.97 1.13
C ALA A 67 -15.80 -14.17 1.62
N ALA A 68 -16.31 -15.38 1.44
CA ALA A 68 -15.58 -16.61 1.77
C ALA A 68 -14.32 -16.76 0.90
N LEU A 69 -14.43 -16.55 -0.41
CA LEU A 69 -13.29 -16.62 -1.33
C LEU A 69 -12.24 -15.55 -1.04
N PHE A 70 -12.67 -14.32 -0.75
CA PHE A 70 -11.77 -13.25 -0.35
C PHE A 70 -11.06 -13.54 0.98
N GLY A 71 -11.80 -14.05 1.97
CA GLY A 71 -11.24 -14.50 3.24
C GLY A 71 -10.21 -15.62 3.06
N LEU A 72 -10.52 -16.60 2.20
CA LEU A 72 -9.59 -17.68 1.84
C LEU A 72 -8.35 -17.14 1.14
N GLY A 73 -8.51 -16.25 0.16
CA GLY A 73 -7.38 -15.61 -0.54
C GLY A 73 -6.51 -14.80 0.41
N THR A 74 -7.11 -14.07 1.35
CA THR A 74 -6.39 -13.31 2.38
C THR A 74 -5.63 -14.25 3.32
N TRP A 75 -6.26 -15.34 3.75
CA TRP A 75 -5.61 -16.34 4.60
C TRP A 75 -4.44 -17.01 3.88
N LEU A 76 -4.61 -17.42 2.62
CA LEU A 76 -3.52 -17.96 1.80
C LEU A 76 -2.39 -16.93 1.66
N HIS A 77 -2.71 -15.69 1.31
CA HIS A 77 -1.72 -14.62 1.15
C HIS A 77 -0.94 -14.32 2.43
N LEU A 78 -1.60 -14.36 3.59
CA LEU A 78 -0.95 -14.15 4.89
C LEU A 78 -0.15 -15.36 5.40
N THR A 79 -0.46 -16.57 4.92
CA THR A 79 0.21 -17.82 5.34
C THR A 79 1.29 -18.28 4.39
N GLU A 80 1.34 -17.69 3.20
CA GLU A 80 2.39 -17.90 2.21
C GLU A 80 3.74 -17.44 2.77
N ARG A 81 4.66 -18.40 2.95
CA ARG A 81 6.04 -18.12 3.33
C ARG A 81 6.91 -18.22 2.10
N HIS A 82 7.39 -17.09 1.60
CA HIS A 82 8.34 -17.05 0.49
C HIS A 82 9.68 -16.52 0.99
N ARG A 83 10.68 -17.40 1.00
CA ARG A 83 12.08 -17.05 1.24
C ARG A 83 12.84 -17.25 -0.05
N HIS A 84 13.33 -16.16 -0.63
CA HIS A 84 14.22 -16.20 -1.78
C HIS A 84 15.56 -15.61 -1.42
N ALA A 85 16.62 -16.29 -1.84
CA ALA A 85 17.94 -15.71 -1.88
C ALA A 85 17.91 -14.60 -2.95
N HIS A 86 18.39 -13.42 -2.59
CA HIS A 86 18.47 -12.31 -3.49
C HIS A 86 19.88 -11.72 -3.47
N VAL A 87 20.30 -11.29 -4.64
CA VAL A 87 21.58 -10.62 -4.88
C VAL A 87 21.27 -9.15 -5.10
N HIS A 88 21.70 -8.29 -4.18
CA HIS A 88 21.75 -6.86 -4.42
C HIS A 88 22.99 -6.57 -5.24
N GLU A 89 22.83 -6.21 -6.52
CA GLU A 89 23.96 -5.77 -7.33
C GLU A 89 24.47 -4.40 -6.84
N ALA A 90 25.76 -4.15 -7.08
CA ALA A 90 26.38 -2.89 -6.69
C ALA A 90 25.65 -1.72 -7.36
N THR A 91 25.02 -0.87 -6.55
CA THR A 91 24.18 0.23 -7.06
C THR A 91 24.62 1.54 -6.42
N ARG A 92 24.79 2.57 -7.26
CA ARG A 92 24.95 3.95 -6.81
C ARG A 92 23.59 4.63 -6.79
N HIS A 93 23.23 5.24 -5.67
CA HIS A 93 21.94 5.90 -5.52
C HIS A 93 22.07 7.14 -4.63
N ALA A 94 21.17 8.10 -4.82
CA ALA A 94 21.06 9.30 -4.02
C ALA A 94 19.63 9.41 -3.50
N HIS A 95 19.48 9.61 -2.19
CA HIS A 95 18.18 9.87 -1.55
C HIS A 95 18.36 10.82 -0.37
N PRO A 96 17.33 11.62 -0.06
CA PRO A 96 17.29 12.43 1.14
C PRO A 96 17.41 11.56 2.39
N HIS A 97 18.28 11.95 3.31
CA HIS A 97 18.43 11.28 4.59
C HIS A 97 18.92 12.23 5.69
N ARG A 98 18.82 11.75 6.92
CA ARG A 98 19.37 12.36 8.14
C ARG A 98 20.17 11.29 8.90
N HIS A 99 21.14 11.70 9.70
CA HIS A 99 22.00 10.75 10.43
C HIS A 99 21.44 10.26 11.76
N ASP A 100 20.24 10.72 12.15
CA ASP A 100 19.52 10.29 13.35
C ASP A 100 18.58 9.09 13.12
N ASP A 101 18.62 8.48 11.93
CA ASP A 101 17.67 7.44 11.50
C ASP A 101 18.12 5.98 11.78
N GLY A 102 19.35 5.81 12.27
CA GLY A 102 19.91 4.50 12.65
C GLY A 102 20.30 3.59 11.47
N HIS A 103 20.23 4.07 10.22
CA HIS A 103 20.49 3.27 9.03
C HIS A 103 21.55 3.85 8.09
N HIS A 104 22.01 5.08 8.33
CA HIS A 104 23.10 5.70 7.57
C HIS A 104 24.43 5.72 8.31
N ASP A 105 25.22 4.66 8.11
CA ASP A 105 26.56 4.50 8.69
C ASP A 105 27.65 4.97 7.71
N HIS A 106 27.72 6.29 7.48
CA HIS A 106 28.82 6.91 6.75
C HIS A 106 29.30 8.19 7.43
N THR A 107 30.59 8.44 7.34
CA THR A 107 31.24 9.61 7.92
C THR A 107 31.27 10.77 6.93
N HIS A 108 31.04 11.97 7.44
CA HIS A 108 31.30 13.22 6.74
C HIS A 108 32.48 13.96 7.38
N ASP A 109 33.24 14.71 6.57
CA ASP A 109 34.20 15.69 7.07
C ASP A 109 33.50 16.84 7.80
N VAL A 110 32.29 17.22 7.34
CA VAL A 110 31.39 18.18 7.99
C VAL A 110 29.98 17.63 7.96
N TYR A 111 29.39 17.44 9.13
CA TYR A 111 28.03 16.92 9.29
C TYR A 111 27.00 17.98 8.87
N PRO A 112 26.13 17.72 7.89
CA PRO A 112 25.06 18.64 7.50
C PRO A 112 24.03 18.76 8.62
N GLU A 113 23.57 19.99 8.89
CA GLU A 113 22.39 20.20 9.72
C GLU A 113 21.13 19.93 8.89
N GLY A 114 20.38 18.88 9.23
CA GLY A 114 19.10 18.57 8.60
C GLY A 114 19.17 17.45 7.57
N GLU A 115 18.27 17.49 6.58
CA GLU A 115 18.13 16.45 5.55
C GLU A 115 18.97 16.80 4.33
N HIS A 116 19.75 15.85 3.83
CA HIS A 116 20.60 16.04 2.67
C HIS A 116 20.59 14.83 1.75
N SER A 117 21.02 15.02 0.50
CA SER A 117 21.08 13.97 -0.51
C SER A 117 22.42 14.02 -1.23
N HIS A 118 23.05 12.87 -1.36
CA HIS A 118 24.27 12.70 -2.14
C HIS A 118 24.40 11.25 -2.61
N GLU A 119 25.27 11.03 -3.58
CA GLU A 119 25.46 9.73 -4.20
C GLU A 119 26.29 8.82 -3.29
N HIS A 120 25.71 7.67 -2.94
CA HIS A 120 26.37 6.61 -2.19
C HIS A 120 26.39 5.31 -2.97
N ALA A 121 27.50 4.57 -2.85
CA ALA A 121 27.64 3.24 -3.45
C ALA A 121 27.36 2.15 -2.42
N ARG A 122 26.41 1.25 -2.72
CA ARG A 122 26.26 -0.02 -1.98
C ARG A 122 27.07 -1.11 -2.66
N VAL A 123 27.83 -1.88 -1.88
CA VAL A 123 28.53 -3.09 -2.33
C VAL A 123 27.55 -4.23 -2.61
N ARG A 124 27.93 -5.15 -3.50
CA ARG A 124 27.13 -6.34 -3.79
C ARG A 124 26.90 -7.15 -2.51
N LEU A 125 25.66 -7.47 -2.20
CA LEU A 125 25.27 -8.20 -0.99
C LEU A 125 24.27 -9.29 -1.36
N GLU A 126 24.57 -10.53 -0.99
CA GLU A 126 23.63 -11.64 -1.09
C GLU A 126 23.01 -11.88 0.29
N HIS A 127 21.69 -11.79 0.38
CA HIS A 127 20.99 -12.19 1.59
C HIS A 127 19.66 -12.87 1.26
N ALA A 128 19.03 -13.45 2.28
CA ALA A 128 17.73 -14.08 2.17
C ALA A 128 16.84 -13.55 3.29
N HIS A 129 15.70 -12.99 2.92
CA HIS A 129 14.67 -12.56 3.85
C HIS A 129 13.30 -13.03 3.31
N GLU A 130 12.33 -13.10 4.21
CA GLU A 130 10.95 -13.39 3.85
C GLU A 130 10.39 -12.17 3.09
N HIS A 131 9.81 -12.36 1.90
CA HIS A 131 9.35 -11.24 1.09
C HIS A 131 8.26 -10.44 1.83
N GLY A 132 8.57 -9.19 2.17
CA GLY A 132 7.60 -8.14 2.48
C GLY A 132 7.57 -7.12 1.33
N GLU A 133 6.57 -6.24 1.30
CA GLU A 133 6.37 -5.23 0.25
C GLU A 133 7.64 -4.37 0.07
N ASP A 134 8.42 -4.75 -0.94
CA ASP A 134 9.68 -4.11 -1.23
C ASP A 134 9.44 -2.93 -2.17
N LEU A 135 9.06 -1.78 -1.58
CA LEU A 135 8.81 -0.55 -2.32
C LEU A 135 10.08 0.07 -2.93
N HIS A 136 11.27 -0.43 -2.57
CA HIS A 136 12.56 0.18 -2.91
C HIS A 136 13.40 -0.67 -3.87
N HIS A 137 12.98 -1.88 -4.21
CA HIS A 137 13.72 -2.76 -5.11
C HIS A 137 12.89 -3.17 -6.34
N ARG A 138 13.42 -2.90 -7.54
CA ARG A 138 12.92 -3.48 -8.79
C ARG A 138 13.54 -4.88 -8.95
N HIS A 139 12.73 -5.91 -8.92
CA HIS A 139 13.18 -7.29 -9.13
C HIS A 139 13.27 -7.64 -10.63
N THR A 140 14.35 -8.31 -11.02
CA THR A 140 14.34 -9.18 -12.21
C THR A 140 14.04 -10.59 -11.71
N HIS A 141 12.86 -11.11 -12.05
CA HIS A 141 12.49 -12.50 -11.74
C HIS A 141 13.06 -13.41 -12.84
N SER A 142 13.74 -14.49 -12.43
CA SER A 142 14.10 -15.62 -13.32
C SER A 142 13.21 -16.81 -13.00
#